data_AF-A0A4S4KHA6-F1
#
_entry.id   AF-A0A4S4KHA6-F1
#
_cell.length_a   1.000
_cell.length_b   1.000
_cell.length_c   1.000
_cell.angle_alpha   90.00
_cell.angle_beta   90.00
_cell.angle_gamma   90.00
#
_symmetry.space_group_name_H-M   'P 1'
#
loop_
_entity.id
_entity.type
_entity.pdbx_description
1 polymer ?
#
loop_
_entity_poly.entity_id
_entity_poly.type
_entity_poly.pdbx_seq_one_letter_code
_entity_poly.pdbx_strand_id
1 'polypeptide(L)'
;MAAPLLRICGNSGFLALYLGGGLASSALCYWWYHIVKHYPPWAACGASGSVCAMLSYVACVAPTSQALIFGVIPMPVWLAAGGLFAWDIYMTLTDKGITQGSGSPGHIVASPGHVGGFLYGAGFALGKIFRVF
;
A
#
# COMPACT_ATOMS: atom_id res chain seq x y z
N MET A 1 -7.60 11.19 -1.74
CA MET A 1 -6.26 11.25 -1.09
C MET A 1 -5.29 12.23 -1.76
N ALA A 2 -5.45 12.61 -3.03
CA ALA A 2 -4.46 13.45 -3.73
C ALA A 2 -4.28 14.87 -3.16
N ALA A 3 -5.35 15.60 -2.85
CA ALA A 3 -5.24 17.00 -2.42
C ALA A 3 -4.46 17.23 -1.11
N PRO A 4 -4.66 16.43 -0.03
CA PRO A 4 -3.83 16.55 1.18
C PRO A 4 -2.37 16.19 0.95
N LEU A 5 -2.09 15.14 0.15
CA LEU A 5 -0.73 14.71 -0.14
C LEU A 5 0.02 15.75 -0.97
N LEU A 6 -0.59 16.31 -2.01
CA LEU A 6 0.00 17.38 -2.82
C LEU A 6 0.43 18.58 -1.97
N ARG A 7 -0.30 18.89 -0.89
CA ARG A 7 0.06 19.94 0.07
C ARG A 7 1.23 19.57 0.98
N ILE A 8 1.43 18.29 1.27
CA ILE A 8 2.47 17.80 2.20
C ILE A 8 3.78 17.53 1.46
N CYS A 9 3.73 16.88 0.30
CA CYS A 9 4.92 16.43 -0.44
C CYS A 9 5.18 17.18 -1.76
N GLY A 10 4.29 18.08 -2.18
CA GLY A 10 4.37 18.78 -3.46
C GLY A 10 4.07 17.88 -4.67
N ASN A 11 3.99 18.46 -5.86
CA ASN A 11 3.66 17.72 -7.09
C ASN A 11 4.65 16.58 -7.38
N SER A 12 5.97 16.87 -7.29
CA SER A 12 7.00 15.88 -7.56
C SER A 12 7.03 14.75 -6.53
N GLY A 13 6.85 15.07 -5.24
CA GLY A 13 6.75 14.08 -4.18
C GLY A 13 5.50 13.20 -4.32
N PHE A 14 4.37 13.77 -4.74
CA PHE A 14 3.15 13.04 -5.02
C PHE A 14 3.32 12.06 -6.19
N LEU A 15 3.93 12.52 -7.30
CA LEU A 15 4.23 11.66 -8.45
C LEU A 15 5.21 10.54 -8.07
N ALA A 16 6.26 10.84 -7.31
CA ALA A 16 7.19 9.85 -6.81
C ALA A 16 6.49 8.80 -5.92
N LEU A 17 5.63 9.23 -5.00
CA LEU A 17 4.83 8.34 -4.15
C LEU A 17 3.86 7.47 -4.95
N TYR A 18 3.14 8.05 -5.92
CA TYR A 18 2.15 7.33 -6.70
C TYR A 18 2.79 6.32 -7.65
N LEU A 19 3.73 6.79 -8.47
CA LEU A 19 4.39 5.96 -9.49
C LEU A 19 5.37 4.99 -8.85
N GLY A 20 6.18 5.46 -7.90
CA GLY A 20 7.12 4.62 -7.15
C GLY A 20 6.42 3.58 -6.29
N GLY A 21 5.33 3.95 -5.61
CA GLY A 21 4.50 3.01 -4.86
C GLY A 21 3.82 1.97 -5.74
N GLY A 22 3.39 2.37 -6.95
CA GLY A 22 2.82 1.46 -7.94
C GLY A 22 3.86 0.45 -8.43
N LEU A 23 5.05 0.93 -8.81
CA LEU A 23 6.16 0.09 -9.25
C LEU A 23 6.62 -0.88 -8.15
N ALA A 24 6.79 -0.40 -6.91
CA ALA A 24 7.17 -1.22 -5.78
C ALA A 24 6.12 -2.30 -5.48
N SER A 25 4.83 -1.93 -5.53
CA SER A 25 3.72 -2.86 -5.41
C SER A 25 3.76 -3.93 -6.49
N SER A 26 3.89 -3.54 -7.76
CA SER A 26 3.97 -4.49 -8.88
C SER A 26 5.18 -5.42 -8.76
N ALA A 27 6.34 -4.89 -8.36
CA ALA A 27 7.58 -5.65 -8.20
C ALA A 27 7.47 -6.70 -7.07
N LEU A 28 6.96 -6.32 -5.90
CA LEU A 28 6.79 -7.25 -4.78
C LEU A 28 5.70 -8.29 -5.06
N CYS A 29 4.63 -7.90 -5.75
CA CYS A 29 3.60 -8.83 -6.19
C CYS A 29 4.16 -9.89 -7.15
N TYR A 30 4.92 -9.45 -8.15
CA TYR A 30 5.58 -10.34 -9.10
C TYR A 30 6.58 -11.27 -8.40
N TRP A 31 7.43 -10.71 -7.54
CA TRP A 31 8.41 -11.49 -6.79
C TRP A 31 7.75 -12.56 -5.91
N TRP A 32 6.73 -12.19 -5.12
CA TRP A 32 6.07 -13.14 -4.23
C TRP A 32 5.36 -14.25 -5.01
N TYR A 33 4.52 -13.90 -5.97
CA TYR A 33 3.72 -14.90 -6.66
C TYR A 33 4.54 -15.75 -7.63
N HIS A 34 5.48 -15.15 -8.35
CA HIS A 34 6.20 -15.86 -9.41
C HIS A 34 7.45 -16.58 -8.91
N ILE A 35 8.21 -15.96 -8.00
CA ILE A 35 9.49 -16.50 -7.53
C ILE A 35 9.30 -17.35 -6.28
N VAL A 36 8.51 -16.89 -5.30
CA VAL A 36 8.32 -17.61 -4.02
C VAL A 36 7.27 -18.71 -4.14
N LYS A 37 6.15 -18.41 -4.81
CA LYS A 37 4.98 -19.31 -4.85
C LYS A 37 4.77 -20.04 -6.18
N HIS A 38 5.54 -19.71 -7.22
CA HIS A 38 5.46 -20.31 -8.55
C HIS A 38 4.04 -20.30 -9.17
N TYR A 39 3.22 -19.29 -8.82
CA TYR A 39 1.90 -19.07 -9.43
C TYR A 39 2.01 -18.41 -10.81
N PRO A 40 1.00 -18.57 -11.68
CA PRO A 40 1.06 -18.02 -13.03
C PRO A 40 0.82 -16.49 -13.01
N PRO A 41 1.31 -15.75 -14.01
CA PRO A 41 1.60 -14.30 -13.93
C PRO A 41 0.39 -13.36 -14.10
N TRP A 42 -0.84 -13.81 -13.81
CA TRP A 42 -2.08 -13.04 -14.05
C TRP A 42 -2.51 -12.15 -12.87
N ALA A 43 -1.69 -12.02 -11.84
CA ALA A 43 -1.95 -11.10 -10.73
C ALA A 43 -1.68 -9.64 -11.17
N ALA A 44 -2.75 -8.88 -11.41
CA ALA A 44 -2.67 -7.44 -11.64
C ALA A 44 -2.51 -6.71 -10.29
N CYS A 45 -1.39 -6.01 -10.09
CA CYS A 45 -1.06 -5.31 -8.85
C CYS A 45 -0.51 -3.92 -9.23
N GLY A 46 -1.20 -2.83 -8.91
CA GLY A 46 -0.74 -1.50 -9.34
C GLY A 46 -1.40 -0.33 -8.63
N ALA A 47 -2.64 0.01 -9.01
CA ALA A 47 -3.29 1.22 -8.52
C ALA A 47 -3.60 1.19 -7.01
N SER A 48 -4.07 0.05 -6.48
CA SER A 48 -4.36 -0.09 -5.05
C SER A 48 -3.09 -0.05 -4.19
N GLY A 49 -1.98 -0.61 -4.67
CA GLY A 49 -0.68 -0.55 -3.98
C GLY A 49 -0.10 0.87 -3.91
N SER A 50 -0.29 1.69 -4.95
CA SER A 50 0.06 3.13 -4.88
C SER A 50 -0.72 3.86 -3.79
N VAL A 51 -2.01 3.51 -3.60
CA VAL A 51 -2.83 4.09 -2.53
C VAL A 51 -2.35 3.61 -1.15
N CYS A 52 -1.93 2.36 -1.01
CA CYS A 52 -1.30 1.86 0.22
C CYS A 52 0.00 2.61 0.54
N ALA A 53 0.84 2.91 -0.46
CA ALA A 53 2.04 3.72 -0.27
C ALA A 53 1.72 5.13 0.23
N MET A 54 0.73 5.77 -0.37
CA MET A 54 0.23 7.07 0.07
C MET A 54 -0.32 7.04 1.50
N LEU A 55 -1.10 6.02 1.83
CA LEU A 55 -1.66 5.84 3.16
C LEU A 55 -0.56 5.66 4.21
N SER A 56 0.44 4.81 3.91
CA SER A 56 1.59 4.59 4.78
C SER A 56 2.40 5.85 5.01
N TYR A 57 2.62 6.65 3.96
CA TYR A 57 3.32 7.91 4.06
C TYR A 57 2.61 8.89 5.01
N VAL A 58 1.29 9.05 4.87
CA VAL A 58 0.51 9.90 5.78
C VAL A 58 0.52 9.35 7.20
N ALA A 59 0.44 8.03 7.37
CA ALA A 59 0.54 7.40 8.68
C ALA A 59 1.87 7.72 9.39
N CYS A 60 2.97 7.78 8.65
CA CYS A 60 4.28 8.13 9.21
C CYS A 60 4.45 9.63 9.49
N VAL A 61 3.95 10.51 8.61
CA VAL A 61 4.18 11.96 8.72
C VAL A 61 3.14 12.67 9.61
N ALA A 62 1.92 12.17 9.65
CA ALA A 62 0.81 12.74 10.40
C ALA A 62 -0.05 11.63 11.05
N PRO A 63 0.49 10.86 11.99
CA PRO A 63 -0.16 9.66 12.53
C PRO A 63 -1.52 9.95 13.17
N THR A 64 -1.66 11.09 13.85
CA THR A 64 -2.87 11.50 14.57
C THR A 64 -3.96 12.10 13.67
N SER A 65 -3.68 12.29 12.37
CA SER A 65 -4.70 12.71 11.42
C SER A 65 -5.82 11.68 11.32
N GLN A 66 -7.05 12.11 10.98
CA GLN A 66 -8.21 11.24 10.92
C GLN A 66 -8.47 10.75 9.49
N ALA A 67 -8.55 9.44 9.33
CA ALA A 67 -9.16 8.79 8.17
C ALA A 67 -10.61 8.44 8.50
N LEU A 68 -11.52 8.75 7.59
CA LEU A 68 -12.92 8.34 7.70
C LEU A 68 -13.09 6.99 7.00
N ILE A 69 -13.28 5.93 7.77
CA ILE A 69 -13.64 4.61 7.24
C ILE A 69 -15.04 4.73 6.65
N PHE A 70 -15.15 4.45 5.34
CA PHE A 70 -16.37 4.63 4.53
C PHE A 70 -17.01 6.03 4.63
N GLY A 71 -16.23 7.05 4.99
CA GLY A 71 -16.75 8.42 5.18
C GLY A 71 -17.53 8.65 6.47
N VAL A 72 -17.65 7.64 7.36
CA VAL A 72 -18.51 7.72 8.56
C VAL A 72 -17.71 7.62 9.86
N ILE A 73 -16.81 6.63 9.98
CA ILE A 73 -16.14 6.34 11.24
C ILE A 73 -14.76 7.01 11.24
N PRO A 74 -14.54 8.07 12.05
CA PRO A 74 -13.22 8.67 12.17
C PRO A 74 -12.31 7.74 12.97
N MET A 75 -11.16 7.42 12.38
CA MET A 75 -10.09 6.73 13.07
C MET A 75 -8.73 7.37 12.77
N PRO A 76 -7.76 7.27 13.71
CA PRO A 76 -6.41 7.72 13.44
C PRO A 76 -5.83 6.99 12.22
N VAL A 77 -5.17 7.73 11.33
CA VAL A 77 -4.59 7.17 10.09
C VAL A 77 -3.55 6.10 10.39
N TRP A 78 -2.77 6.24 11.46
CA TRP A 78 -1.81 5.21 11.86
C TRP A 78 -2.48 3.87 12.18
N LEU A 79 -3.66 3.90 12.81
CA LEU A 79 -4.41 2.72 13.18
C LEU A 79 -5.02 2.06 11.93
N ALA A 80 -5.59 2.88 11.04
CA ALA A 80 -6.12 2.42 9.76
C ALA A 80 -5.04 1.75 8.90
N ALA A 81 -3.91 2.43 8.72
CA ALA A 81 -2.78 1.97 7.93
C ALA A 81 -2.13 0.73 8.53
N GLY A 82 -1.88 0.73 9.85
CA GLY A 82 -1.30 -0.41 10.54
C GLY A 82 -2.18 -1.65 10.52
N GLY A 83 -3.49 -1.49 10.71
CA GLY A 83 -4.46 -2.58 10.61
C GLY A 83 -4.52 -3.19 9.22
N LEU A 84 -4.61 -2.36 8.18
CA LEU A 84 -4.59 -2.82 6.78
C LEU A 84 -3.27 -3.51 6.42
N PHE A 85 -2.14 -2.93 6.83
CA PHE A 85 -0.82 -3.52 6.59
C PHE A 85 -0.67 -4.89 7.27
N ALA A 86 -1.06 -5.01 8.54
CA ALA A 86 -1.02 -6.28 9.26
C ALA A 86 -1.93 -7.33 8.62
N TRP A 87 -3.12 -6.90 8.17
CA TRP A 87 -4.06 -7.75 7.45
C TRP A 87 -3.49 -8.25 6.12
N ASP A 88 -2.91 -7.37 5.31
CA ASP A 88 -2.29 -7.73 4.03
C ASP A 88 -1.08 -8.66 4.23
N ILE A 89 -0.28 -8.48 5.29
CA ILE A 89 0.77 -9.44 5.65
C ILE A 89 0.17 -10.80 6.00
N TYR A 90 -0.84 -10.84 6.87
CA TYR A 90 -1.49 -12.09 7.26
C TYR A 90 -2.05 -12.84 6.05
N MET A 91 -2.70 -12.13 5.13
CA MET A 91 -3.27 -12.70 3.90
C MET A 91 -2.18 -13.17 2.92
N THR A 92 -1.05 -12.47 2.87
CA THR A 92 0.12 -12.85 2.07
C THR A 92 0.77 -14.13 2.61
N LEU A 93 0.90 -14.26 3.93
CA LEU A 93 1.55 -15.40 4.57
C LEU A 93 0.67 -16.65 4.62
N THR A 94 -0.65 -16.49 4.76
CA THR A 94 -1.60 -17.61 4.84
C THR A 94 -2.13 -18.05 3.48
N ASP A 95 -1.60 -17.50 2.38
CA ASP A 95 -2.04 -17.71 0.99
C ASP A 95 -3.54 -17.43 0.74
N LYS A 96 -4.21 -16.78 1.69
CA LYS A 96 -5.64 -16.40 1.59
C LYS A 96 -5.87 -15.18 0.68
N GLY A 97 -4.82 -14.42 0.36
CA GLY A 97 -4.91 -13.25 -0.53
C GLY A 97 -5.34 -13.59 -1.96
N ILE A 98 -5.10 -14.82 -2.43
CA ILE A 98 -5.51 -15.27 -3.77
C ILE A 98 -7.01 -15.66 -3.80
N THR A 99 -7.58 -16.01 -2.65
CA THR A 99 -8.91 -16.66 -2.56
C THR A 99 -10.04 -15.72 -2.13
N GLN A 100 -9.73 -14.59 -1.49
CA GLN A 100 -10.73 -13.80 -0.76
C GLN A 100 -11.22 -12.51 -1.44
N GLY A 101 -10.93 -12.29 -2.73
CA GLY A 101 -11.41 -11.09 -3.40
C GLY A 101 -12.89 -11.07 -3.79
N SER A 102 -13.57 -12.22 -3.95
CA SER A 102 -15.03 -12.25 -4.23
C SER A 102 -15.69 -13.64 -4.22
N GLY A 103 -15.02 -14.73 -3.80
CA GLY A 103 -15.59 -16.08 -3.97
C GLY A 103 -15.78 -16.53 -5.43
N SER A 104 -15.14 -15.83 -6.38
CA SER A 104 -15.03 -16.24 -7.79
C SER A 104 -13.55 -16.43 -8.14
N PRO A 105 -13.19 -17.48 -8.91
CA PRO A 105 -11.84 -17.66 -9.43
C PRO A 105 -11.52 -16.52 -10.41
N GLY A 106 -10.90 -15.44 -9.92
CA GLY A 106 -10.60 -14.25 -10.74
C GLY A 106 -10.39 -12.94 -9.97
N HIS A 107 -10.83 -12.82 -8.72
CA HIS A 107 -10.55 -11.64 -7.89
C HIS A 107 -9.32 -11.87 -7.01
N ILE A 108 -8.14 -11.62 -7.58
CA ILE A 108 -6.88 -11.67 -6.83
C ILE A 108 -6.73 -10.34 -6.10
N VAL A 109 -6.87 -10.33 -4.76
CA VAL A 109 -6.38 -9.20 -3.98
C VAL A 109 -4.88 -9.38 -3.91
N ALA A 110 -4.16 -8.49 -4.58
CA ALA A 110 -2.70 -8.46 -4.60
C ALA A 110 -2.13 -7.98 -3.25
N SER A 111 -2.46 -8.66 -2.15
CA SER A 111 -1.95 -8.36 -0.81
C SER A 111 -0.43 -8.21 -0.76
N PRO A 112 0.39 -9.01 -1.48
CA PRO A 112 1.84 -8.77 -1.51
C PRO A 112 2.22 -7.44 -2.17
N GLY A 113 1.42 -6.99 -3.15
CA GLY A 113 1.57 -5.68 -3.76
C GLY A 113 1.18 -4.55 -2.81
N HIS A 114 0.12 -4.71 -2.01
CA HIS A 114 -0.22 -3.73 -0.96
C HIS A 114 0.90 -3.60 0.07
N VAL A 115 1.46 -4.73 0.53
CA VAL A 115 2.63 -4.74 1.41
C VAL A 115 3.78 -3.95 0.79
N GLY A 116 4.06 -4.16 -0.50
CA GLY A 116 5.08 -3.39 -1.21
C GLY A 116 4.81 -1.90 -1.32
N GLY A 117 3.55 -1.53 -1.52
CA GLY A 117 3.10 -0.14 -1.42
C GLY A 117 3.39 0.44 -0.04
N PHE A 118 2.93 -0.21 1.04
CA PHE A 118 3.16 0.23 2.42
C PHE A 118 4.65 0.42 2.73
N LEU A 119 5.49 -0.55 2.35
CA LEU A 119 6.94 -0.49 2.56
C LEU A 119 7.58 0.70 1.83
N TYR A 120 7.20 0.93 0.57
CA TYR A 120 7.70 2.07 -0.19
C TYR A 120 7.28 3.40 0.45
N GLY A 121 6.01 3.53 0.83
CA GLY A 121 5.48 4.75 1.46
C GLY A 121 6.15 5.06 2.80
N ALA A 122 6.34 4.06 3.65
CA ALA A 122 7.08 4.18 4.90
C ALA A 122 8.56 4.56 4.65
N GLY A 123 9.23 3.90 3.72
CA GLY A 123 10.61 4.22 3.35
C GLY A 123 10.77 5.65 2.82
N PHE A 124 9.84 6.10 1.98
CA PHE A 124 9.82 7.47 1.46
C PHE A 124 9.59 8.49 2.58
N ALA A 125 8.71 8.20 3.55
CA ALA A 125 8.51 9.05 4.72
C ALA A 125 9.77 9.14 5.57
N LEU A 126 10.41 8.00 5.87
CA LEU A 126 11.65 7.97 6.65
C LEU A 126 12.78 8.72 5.94
N GLY A 127 12.95 8.55 4.63
CA GLY A 127 13.93 9.30 3.84
C GLY A 127 13.75 10.82 3.94
N LYS A 128 12.50 11.30 3.92
CA LYS A 128 12.16 12.71 4.15
C LYS A 128 12.41 13.16 5.59
N ILE A 129 12.02 12.35 6.58
CA ILE A 129 12.18 12.65 8.02
C ILE A 129 13.68 12.77 8.37
N PHE A 130 14.50 11.84 7.88
CA PHE A 130 15.93 11.80 8.13
C PHE A 130 16.75 12.65 7.15
N ARG A 131 16.11 13.40 6.24
CA ARG A 131 16.76 14.29 5.25
C ARG A 131 17.80 13.59 4.38
N VAL A 132 17.52 12.35 4.00
CA VAL A 132 18.37 11.58 3.08
C VAL A 132 18.29 12.18 1.65
N PHE A 133 17.17 12.84 1.31
CA PHE A 133 16.93 13.57 0.06
C PHE A 133 15.77 14.58 0.20
#